data_AF-L2GSQ2-F1
#
_entry.id   AF-L2GSQ2-F1
#
_cell.length_a   1.000
_cell.length_b   1.000
_cell.length_c   1.000
_cell.angle_alpha   90.00
_cell.angle_beta   90.00
_cell.angle_gamma   90.00
#
_symmetry.space_group_name_H-M   'P 1'
#
loop_
_entity.id
_entity.type
_entity.pdbx_description
1 polymer ?
#
loop_
_entity_poly.entity_id
_entity_poly.type
_entity_poly.pdbx_seq_one_letter_code
_entity_poly.pdbx_strand_id
1 'polypeptide(L)'
;MSKRRTLFTIVFLVLLFLIPMYFLRRRTAIVCGLRNHHNVCYINSVLQSLFSCESFTAMLESLEPKNNTVMYHIKNLWNDMKDNDSLNRLELYSKLATMSDSLFKYDNKPGFTENFVEFIAINLEKEIETDIFLDEENFKKNKSESFFLKKSARHIILVSKKHINKDSYLESIQNFVEDNDFLLPKILIISAEPVYRNKQILEPSEKLVLKNKTYELRAIILRKRKKNNKGHFYTMGKRNNSWFEFNDEKLRSLHDKNFLQTDLTYLLFYE
;
A
#
# COMPACT_ATOMS: atom_id res chain seq x y z
N MET A 1 -1.24 57.61 0.96
CA MET A 1 -2.31 56.58 1.05
C MET A 1 -2.68 56.36 2.51
N SER A 2 -3.96 56.35 2.87
CA SER A 2 -4.34 56.14 4.28
C SER A 2 -4.02 54.72 4.74
N LYS A 3 -3.57 54.56 6.00
CA LYS A 3 -3.22 53.25 6.58
C LYS A 3 -4.33 52.20 6.40
N ARG A 4 -5.60 52.63 6.37
CA ARG A 4 -6.76 51.76 6.10
C ARG A 4 -6.77 51.19 4.68
N ARG A 5 -6.40 51.97 3.66
CA ARG A 5 -6.33 51.48 2.27
C ARG A 5 -5.21 50.46 2.10
N THR A 6 -4.03 50.72 2.69
CA THR A 6 -2.91 49.78 2.67
C THR A 6 -3.23 48.46 3.39
N LEU A 7 -3.90 48.51 4.54
CA LEU A 7 -4.33 47.31 5.27
C LEU A 7 -5.35 46.48 4.47
N PHE A 8 -6.32 47.14 3.83
CA PHE A 8 -7.29 46.46 2.95
C PHE A 8 -6.61 45.79 1.75
N THR A 9 -5.64 46.44 1.11
CA THR A 9 -4.90 45.86 -0.02
C THR A 9 -4.09 44.64 0.42
N ILE A 10 -3.44 44.68 1.58
CA ILE A 10 -2.66 43.55 2.12
C ILE A 10 -3.59 42.37 2.45
N VAL A 11 -4.70 42.60 3.16
CA VAL A 11 -5.67 41.54 3.49
C VAL A 11 -6.27 40.93 2.22
N PHE A 12 -6.61 41.77 1.23
CA PHE A 12 -7.13 41.31 -0.05
C PHE A 12 -6.12 40.46 -0.84
N LEU A 13 -4.85 40.88 -0.89
CA LEU A 13 -3.77 40.10 -1.51
C LEU A 13 -3.55 38.76 -0.77
N VAL A 14 -3.53 38.77 0.56
CA VAL A 14 -3.40 37.55 1.37
C VAL A 14 -4.56 36.60 1.10
N LEU A 15 -5.80 37.07 1.04
CA LEU A 15 -6.96 36.24 0.70
C LEU A 15 -6.91 35.73 -0.75
N LEU A 16 -6.42 36.55 -1.69
CA LEU A 16 -6.21 36.15 -3.10
C LEU A 16 -5.20 35.02 -3.26
N PHE A 17 -4.24 34.86 -2.36
CA PHE A 17 -3.29 33.75 -2.38
C PHE A 17 -3.74 32.57 -1.50
N LEU A 18 -4.29 32.85 -0.31
CA LEU A 18 -4.73 31.81 0.63
C LEU A 18 -5.95 31.04 0.16
N ILE A 19 -6.91 31.69 -0.52
CA ILE A 19 -8.14 31.03 -0.99
C ILE A 19 -7.81 30.04 -2.12
N PRO A 20 -7.06 30.40 -3.19
CA PRO A 20 -6.63 29.43 -4.18
C PRO A 20 -5.71 28.37 -3.59
N MET A 21 -4.79 28.69 -2.67
CA MET A 21 -3.99 27.67 -1.97
C MET A 21 -4.86 26.71 -1.15
N TYR A 22 -5.91 27.21 -0.50
CA TYR A 22 -6.87 26.39 0.25
C TYR A 22 -7.65 25.45 -0.68
N PHE A 23 -8.10 25.95 -1.84
CA PHE A 23 -8.79 25.14 -2.85
C PHE A 23 -7.85 24.17 -3.59
N LEU A 24 -6.62 24.57 -3.92
CA LEU A 24 -5.57 23.73 -4.50
C LEU A 24 -5.16 22.59 -3.54
N ARG A 25 -5.29 22.81 -2.23
CA ARG A 25 -4.97 21.80 -1.19
C ARG A 25 -6.11 20.80 -0.96
N ARG A 26 -7.36 21.11 -1.32
CA ARG A 26 -8.47 20.14 -1.28
C ARG A 26 -8.47 19.30 -2.56
N ARG A 27 -7.53 18.36 -2.66
CA ARG A 27 -7.78 17.18 -3.49
C ARG A 27 -8.88 16.37 -2.83
N THR A 28 -9.94 16.05 -3.55
CA THR A 28 -10.93 15.08 -3.09
C THR A 28 -10.23 13.75 -2.85
N ALA A 29 -10.64 13.01 -1.81
CA ALA A 29 -10.09 11.69 -1.56
C ALA A 29 -10.48 10.80 -2.74
N ILE A 30 -9.51 10.15 -3.38
CA ILE A 30 -9.77 9.20 -4.46
C ILE A 30 -10.29 7.92 -3.80
N VAL A 31 -11.60 7.71 -3.90
CA VAL A 31 -12.33 6.61 -3.30
C VAL A 31 -13.12 5.93 -4.41
N CYS A 32 -12.52 4.88 -4.98
CA CYS A 32 -13.10 4.11 -6.09
C CYS A 32 -13.01 2.62 -5.75
N GLY A 33 -14.10 1.88 -5.93
CA GLY A 33 -14.13 0.42 -5.80
C GLY A 33 -13.55 -0.28 -7.04
N LEU A 34 -12.93 -1.44 -6.87
CA LEU A 34 -12.42 -2.26 -7.97
C LEU A 34 -13.19 -3.58 -8.02
N ARG A 35 -13.95 -3.81 -9.09
CA ARG A 35 -14.83 -4.99 -9.19
C ARG A 35 -14.03 -6.28 -9.18
N ASN A 36 -14.52 -7.27 -8.45
CA ASN A 36 -13.90 -8.59 -8.39
C ASN A 36 -14.61 -9.58 -9.31
N HIS A 37 -14.09 -9.66 -10.52
CA HIS A 37 -14.41 -10.73 -11.46
C HIS A 37 -13.26 -11.73 -11.43
N HIS A 38 -13.54 -13.02 -11.22
CA HIS A 38 -12.55 -14.11 -11.26
C HIS A 38 -11.54 -14.17 -10.09
N ASN A 39 -11.97 -13.94 -8.83
CA ASN A 39 -11.11 -14.10 -7.64
C ASN A 39 -9.86 -13.20 -7.61
N VAL A 40 -9.94 -12.02 -8.23
CA VAL A 40 -8.86 -11.03 -8.34
C VAL A 40 -8.76 -10.10 -7.11
N CYS A 41 -9.51 -10.37 -6.04
CA CYS A 41 -9.47 -9.58 -4.79
C CYS A 41 -8.06 -9.37 -4.22
N TYR A 42 -7.13 -10.30 -4.43
CA TYR A 42 -5.74 -10.13 -4.02
C TYR A 42 -5.05 -8.98 -4.78
N ILE A 43 -5.30 -8.84 -6.09
CA ILE A 43 -4.82 -7.71 -6.92
C ILE A 43 -5.46 -6.41 -6.42
N ASN A 44 -6.80 -6.40 -6.28
CA ASN A 44 -7.55 -5.24 -5.81
C ASN A 44 -7.00 -4.72 -4.48
N SER A 45 -6.78 -5.62 -3.51
CA SER A 45 -6.30 -5.26 -2.18
C SER A 45 -4.89 -4.68 -2.19
N VAL A 46 -3.98 -5.20 -3.02
CA VAL A 46 -2.62 -4.64 -3.14
C VAL A 46 -2.66 -3.26 -3.77
N LEU A 47 -3.38 -3.07 -4.87
CA LEU A 47 -3.51 -1.77 -5.53
C LEU A 47 -4.11 -0.72 -4.58
N GLN A 48 -5.21 -1.05 -3.89
CA GLN A 48 -5.82 -0.15 -2.92
C GLN A 48 -4.89 0.18 -1.75
N SER A 49 -4.04 -0.76 -1.33
CA SER A 49 -3.06 -0.52 -0.27
C SER A 49 -1.95 0.42 -0.74
N LEU A 50 -1.39 0.18 -1.92
CA LEU A 50 -0.37 1.06 -2.52
C LEU A 50 -0.91 2.47 -2.80
N PHE A 51 -2.14 2.59 -3.27
CA PHE A 51 -2.82 3.88 -3.44
C PHE A 51 -3.13 4.60 -2.11
N SER A 52 -2.91 3.94 -0.96
CA SER A 52 -2.96 4.58 0.36
C SER A 52 -1.64 5.23 0.77
N CYS A 53 -0.55 4.91 0.08
CA CYS A 53 0.77 5.45 0.33
C CYS A 53 0.97 6.72 -0.52
N GLU A 54 1.27 7.85 0.12
CA GLU A 54 1.40 9.13 -0.55
C GLU A 54 2.64 9.18 -1.45
N SER A 55 3.74 8.54 -1.06
CA SER A 55 4.94 8.44 -1.89
C SER A 55 4.68 7.69 -3.19
N PHE A 56 3.87 6.62 -3.15
CA PHE A 56 3.51 5.86 -4.35
C PHE A 56 2.60 6.68 -5.27
N THR A 57 1.57 7.33 -4.73
CA THR A 57 0.65 8.13 -5.54
C THR A 57 1.29 9.40 -6.09
N ALA A 58 2.14 10.08 -5.31
CA ALA A 58 2.96 11.20 -5.77
C ALA A 58 3.95 10.76 -6.88
N MET A 59 4.56 9.59 -6.73
CA MET A 59 5.40 9.00 -7.77
C MET A 59 4.59 8.79 -9.06
N LEU A 60 3.41 8.15 -9.00
CA LEU A 60 2.56 7.96 -10.18
C LEU A 60 2.14 9.26 -10.86
N GLU A 61 1.96 10.34 -10.10
CA GLU A 61 1.62 11.66 -10.65
C GLU A 61 2.80 12.30 -11.40
N SER A 62 4.02 12.08 -10.91
CA SER A 62 5.25 12.63 -11.51
C SER A 62 5.87 11.75 -12.60
N LEU A 63 5.55 10.46 -12.60
CA LEU A 63 6.17 9.46 -13.47
C LEU A 63 5.67 9.64 -14.91
N GLU A 64 6.57 9.65 -15.89
CA GLU A 64 6.23 9.54 -17.31
C GLU A 64 6.61 8.14 -17.83
N PRO A 65 5.76 7.12 -17.59
CA PRO A 65 6.11 5.74 -17.90
C PRO A 65 6.10 5.52 -19.41
N LYS A 66 6.97 4.62 -19.88
CA LYS A 66 6.97 4.21 -21.30
C LYS A 66 5.63 3.55 -21.63
N ASN A 67 5.13 3.77 -22.85
CA ASN A 67 3.84 3.21 -23.27
C ASN A 67 3.81 1.69 -23.08
N ASN A 68 2.67 1.20 -22.56
CA ASN A 68 2.39 -0.22 -22.35
C ASN A 68 3.34 -0.93 -21.36
N THR A 69 4.07 -0.20 -20.51
CA THR A 69 4.72 -0.79 -19.33
C THR A 69 3.72 -1.04 -18.20
N VAL A 70 4.15 -1.76 -17.15
CA VAL A 70 3.29 -2.01 -15.99
C VAL A 70 2.96 -0.68 -15.32
N MET A 71 3.94 0.22 -15.14
CA MET A 71 3.66 1.49 -14.47
C MET A 71 2.77 2.41 -15.32
N TYR A 72 2.82 2.33 -16.66
CA TYR A 72 1.84 2.98 -17.54
C TYR A 72 0.41 2.53 -17.24
N HIS A 73 0.21 1.21 -17.15
CA HIS A 73 -1.09 0.61 -16.84
C HIS A 73 -1.59 0.95 -15.43
N ILE A 74 -0.70 0.98 -14.44
CA ILE A 74 -1.04 1.39 -13.07
C ILE A 74 -1.34 2.89 -12.95
N LYS A 75 -0.57 3.76 -13.62
CA LYS A 75 -0.83 5.22 -13.68
C LYS A 75 -2.19 5.51 -14.31
N ASN A 76 -2.53 4.81 -15.40
CA ASN A 76 -3.84 4.96 -16.04
C ASN A 76 -4.98 4.51 -15.13
N LEU A 77 -4.83 3.37 -14.44
CA LEU A 77 -5.82 2.95 -13.45
C LEU A 77 -6.02 4.00 -12.36
N TRP A 78 -4.93 4.53 -11.80
CA TRP A 78 -4.98 5.58 -10.78
C TRP A 78 -5.72 6.83 -11.28
N ASN A 79 -5.49 7.23 -12.53
CA ASN A 79 -6.18 8.36 -13.13
C ASN A 79 -7.68 8.06 -13.33
N ASP A 80 -8.03 6.90 -13.86
CA ASP A 80 -9.43 6.53 -14.04
C ASP A 80 -10.20 6.50 -12.70
N MET A 81 -9.55 6.09 -11.61
CA MET A 81 -10.16 6.06 -10.28
C MET A 81 -10.54 7.46 -9.75
N LYS A 82 -9.96 8.55 -10.29
CA LYS A 82 -10.27 9.93 -9.86
C LYS A 82 -11.69 10.35 -10.23
N ASP A 83 -12.20 9.81 -11.33
CA ASP A 83 -13.45 10.25 -11.96
C ASP A 83 -14.57 9.19 -11.85
N ASN A 84 -14.34 8.10 -11.12
CA ASN A 84 -15.26 6.97 -11.06
C ASN A 84 -15.46 6.44 -9.63
N ASP A 85 -16.68 6.03 -9.31
CA ASP A 85 -16.99 5.39 -8.02
C ASP A 85 -16.60 3.90 -7.99
N SER A 86 -16.64 3.24 -9.15
CA SER A 86 -16.33 1.81 -9.28
C SER A 86 -15.86 1.48 -10.69
N LEU A 87 -14.85 0.62 -10.79
CA LEU A 87 -14.23 0.24 -12.05
C LEU A 87 -14.22 -1.27 -12.27
N ASN A 88 -14.53 -1.70 -13.49
CA ASN A 88 -14.20 -3.05 -13.97
C ASN A 88 -12.82 -3.02 -14.63
N ARG A 89 -11.91 -3.87 -14.15
CA ARG A 89 -10.51 -3.91 -14.62
C ARG A 89 -10.06 -5.31 -15.02
N LEU A 90 -11.01 -6.16 -15.42
CA LEU A 90 -10.71 -7.52 -15.85
C LEU A 90 -9.71 -7.58 -17.01
N GLU A 91 -9.90 -6.75 -18.04
CA GLU A 91 -8.99 -6.69 -19.21
C GLU A 91 -7.59 -6.22 -18.81
N LEU A 92 -7.52 -5.20 -17.93
CA LEU A 92 -6.26 -4.73 -17.36
C LEU A 92 -5.53 -5.85 -16.61
N TYR A 93 -6.23 -6.58 -15.74
CA TYR A 93 -5.62 -7.66 -14.96
C TYR A 93 -5.15 -8.83 -15.83
N SER A 94 -5.91 -9.15 -16.89
CA SER A 94 -5.46 -10.08 -17.92
C SER A 94 -4.15 -9.61 -18.55
N LYS A 95 -4.09 -8.35 -18.98
CA LYS A 95 -2.89 -7.75 -19.58
C LYS A 95 -1.70 -7.81 -18.61
N LEU A 96 -1.87 -7.37 -17.36
CA LEU A 96 -0.81 -7.43 -16.35
C LEU A 96 -0.34 -8.86 -16.10
N ALA A 97 -1.24 -9.84 -16.06
CA ALA A 97 -0.86 -11.25 -15.90
C ALA A 97 0.01 -11.75 -17.07
N THR A 98 -0.28 -11.35 -18.31
CA THR A 98 0.59 -11.67 -19.47
C THR A 98 1.97 -11.04 -19.38
N MET A 99 2.12 -9.92 -18.67
CA MET A 99 3.40 -9.22 -18.45
C MET A 99 4.17 -9.77 -17.24
N SER A 100 3.57 -10.68 -16.47
CA SER A 100 4.13 -11.14 -15.19
C SER A 100 5.02 -12.37 -15.28
N ASP A 101 5.19 -12.95 -16.48
CA ASP A 101 5.89 -14.23 -16.68
C ASP A 101 5.35 -15.34 -15.75
N SER A 102 4.02 -15.38 -15.57
CA SER A 102 3.29 -16.31 -14.67
C SER A 102 3.50 -16.10 -13.16
N LEU A 103 4.09 -14.99 -12.72
CA LEU A 103 4.25 -14.66 -11.29
C LEU A 103 2.91 -14.61 -10.56
N PHE A 104 1.85 -14.17 -11.24
CA PHE A 104 0.48 -14.30 -10.78
C PHE A 104 -0.45 -14.69 -11.92
N LYS A 105 -1.66 -15.14 -11.57
CA LYS A 105 -2.67 -15.59 -12.53
C LYS A 105 -3.95 -14.80 -12.37
N TYR A 106 -4.58 -14.48 -13.50
CA TYR A 106 -5.92 -13.91 -13.54
C TYR A 106 -6.97 -14.99 -13.86
N ASP A 107 -6.76 -16.23 -13.43
CA ASP A 107 -7.76 -17.29 -13.62
C ASP A 107 -8.78 -17.32 -12.46
N ASN A 108 -9.81 -18.15 -12.57
CA ASN A 108 -10.78 -18.36 -11.48
C ASN A 108 -10.17 -19.00 -10.21
N LYS A 109 -8.84 -19.03 -10.05
CA LYS A 109 -8.16 -19.54 -8.86
C LYS A 109 -7.66 -18.38 -7.99
N PRO A 110 -7.63 -18.54 -6.66
CA PRO A 110 -7.06 -17.52 -5.79
C PRO A 110 -5.57 -17.31 -6.08
N GLY A 111 -5.14 -16.05 -6.12
CA GLY A 111 -3.74 -15.67 -6.12
C GLY A 111 -3.20 -15.32 -4.73
N PHE A 112 -1.95 -14.87 -4.69
CA PHE A 112 -1.25 -14.42 -3.50
C PHE A 112 -0.93 -12.93 -3.63
N THR A 113 -1.22 -12.16 -2.60
CA THR A 113 -0.95 -10.71 -2.56
C THR A 113 0.55 -10.41 -2.71
N GLU A 114 1.39 -11.26 -2.13
CA GLU A 114 2.85 -11.18 -2.12
C GLU A 114 3.43 -11.23 -3.52
N ASN A 115 2.91 -12.14 -4.37
CA ASN A 115 3.34 -12.25 -5.77
C ASN A 115 3.00 -10.98 -6.56
N PHE A 116 1.84 -10.36 -6.29
CA PHE A 116 1.46 -9.14 -6.99
C PHE A 116 2.25 -7.92 -6.47
N VAL A 117 2.56 -7.85 -5.18
CA VAL A 117 3.49 -6.85 -4.63
C VAL A 117 4.87 -6.97 -5.30
N GLU A 118 5.43 -8.18 -5.36
CA GLU A 118 6.72 -8.44 -6.01
C GLU A 118 6.67 -8.07 -7.51
N PHE A 119 5.58 -8.40 -8.21
CA PHE A 119 5.38 -8.00 -9.60
C PHE A 119 5.45 -6.49 -9.79
N ILE A 120 4.76 -5.71 -8.96
CA ILE A 120 4.76 -4.24 -9.05
C ILE A 120 6.16 -3.69 -8.80
N ALA A 121 6.82 -4.17 -7.76
CA ALA A 121 8.11 -3.63 -7.35
C ALA A 121 9.22 -3.93 -8.38
N ILE A 122 9.30 -5.15 -8.93
CA ILE A 122 10.24 -5.50 -10.01
C ILE A 122 10.04 -4.59 -11.22
N ASN A 123 8.79 -4.32 -11.61
CA ASN A 123 8.53 -3.50 -12.79
C ASN A 123 8.76 -2.01 -12.54
N LEU A 124 8.55 -1.55 -11.31
CA LEU A 124 8.88 -0.19 -10.92
C LEU A 124 10.40 0.05 -11.00
N GLU A 125 11.21 -0.84 -10.44
CA GLU A 125 12.68 -0.76 -10.44
C GLU A 125 13.28 -0.83 -11.86
N LYS A 126 12.61 -1.51 -12.80
CA LYS A 126 13.01 -1.54 -14.22
C LYS A 126 12.77 -0.21 -14.94
N GLU A 127 11.87 0.63 -14.44
CA GLU A 127 11.47 1.87 -15.10
C GLU A 127 12.13 3.10 -14.50
N ILE A 128 12.32 3.13 -13.18
CA ILE A 128 12.91 4.26 -12.46
C ILE A 128 13.85 3.82 -11.34
N GLU A 129 14.86 4.65 -11.09
CA GLU A 129 15.60 4.60 -9.83
C GLU A 129 14.67 5.10 -8.71
N THR A 130 14.51 4.29 -7.67
CA THR A 130 13.53 4.55 -6.62
C THR A 130 13.91 3.88 -5.31
N ASP A 131 13.52 4.52 -4.22
CA ASP A 131 13.60 4.01 -2.84
C ASP A 131 12.20 3.68 -2.28
N ILE A 132 11.20 3.56 -3.16
CA ILE A 132 9.81 3.27 -2.77
C ILE A 132 9.71 1.94 -2.03
N PHE A 133 10.34 0.90 -2.58
CA PHE A 133 10.48 -0.41 -1.93
C PHE A 133 11.95 -0.66 -1.58
N LEU A 134 12.20 -1.70 -0.77
CA LEU A 134 13.57 -2.10 -0.49
C LEU A 134 14.18 -2.73 -1.74
N ASP A 135 15.29 -2.18 -2.19
CA ASP A 135 16.01 -2.68 -3.35
C ASP A 135 16.73 -4.01 -3.07
N GLU A 136 16.99 -4.75 -4.15
CA GLU A 136 17.56 -6.09 -4.09
C GLU A 136 19.02 -6.13 -3.58
N GLU A 137 19.82 -5.11 -3.86
CA GLU A 137 21.23 -5.07 -3.42
C GLU A 137 21.32 -4.87 -1.91
N ASN A 138 20.52 -3.94 -1.38
CA ASN A 138 20.37 -3.67 0.04
C ASN A 138 19.84 -4.89 0.81
N PHE A 139 18.93 -5.66 0.19
CA PHE A 139 18.49 -6.94 0.74
C PHE A 139 19.60 -8.02 0.74
N LYS A 140 20.34 -8.18 -0.36
CA LYS A 140 21.36 -9.23 -0.53
C LYS A 140 22.62 -9.05 0.31
N LYS A 141 22.89 -7.85 0.83
CA LYS A 141 24.03 -7.57 1.72
C LYS A 141 24.03 -8.45 2.99
N ASN A 142 22.89 -9.03 3.37
CA ASN A 142 22.77 -9.88 4.55
C ASN A 142 22.90 -11.38 4.20
N LYS A 143 24.03 -11.98 4.64
CA LYS A 143 24.43 -13.38 4.38
C LYS A 143 23.68 -14.45 5.20
N SER A 144 22.81 -14.10 6.15
CA SER A 144 22.13 -15.13 6.94
C SER A 144 21.02 -15.76 6.09
N GLU A 145 21.19 -17.02 5.71
CA GLU A 145 20.17 -17.82 5.04
C GLU A 145 18.85 -17.78 5.80
N SER A 146 17.96 -16.89 5.41
CA SER A 146 16.62 -16.94 5.91
C SER A 146 15.90 -18.08 5.19
N PHE A 147 15.63 -19.16 5.92
CA PHE A 147 14.84 -20.33 5.49
C PHE A 147 13.51 -20.00 4.76
N PHE A 148 12.93 -18.80 4.94
CA PHE A 148 11.71 -18.35 4.24
C PHE A 148 12.00 -17.53 2.96
N LEU A 149 13.19 -16.92 2.86
CA LEU A 149 13.59 -16.02 1.77
C LEU A 149 14.13 -16.76 0.53
N LYS A 150 14.25 -18.09 0.58
CA LYS A 150 14.68 -18.90 -0.58
C LYS A 150 13.62 -19.02 -1.67
N LYS A 151 12.39 -18.46 -1.55
CA LYS A 151 11.36 -18.66 -2.61
C LYS A 151 10.21 -17.65 -2.83
N SER A 152 10.05 -16.52 -2.13
CA SER A 152 9.07 -15.49 -2.55
C SER A 152 9.24 -14.15 -1.82
N ALA A 153 9.14 -13.04 -2.56
CA ALA A 153 9.08 -11.63 -2.12
C ALA A 153 10.39 -10.99 -1.59
N ARG A 154 11.17 -10.43 -2.53
CA ARG A 154 12.33 -9.54 -2.29
C ARG A 154 11.94 -8.19 -1.65
N HIS A 155 10.68 -7.78 -1.77
CA HIS A 155 10.18 -6.48 -1.34
C HIS A 155 9.51 -6.63 0.03
N ILE A 156 10.32 -6.36 1.05
CA ILE A 156 10.08 -6.51 2.50
C ILE A 156 8.71 -7.06 2.86
N ILE A 157 8.70 -8.34 3.20
CA ILE A 157 7.72 -8.93 4.08
C ILE A 157 8.53 -9.25 5.33
N LEU A 158 8.49 -8.38 6.34
CA LEU A 158 9.05 -8.72 7.64
C LEU A 158 8.18 -9.81 8.25
N VAL A 159 8.73 -11.02 8.29
CA VAL A 159 8.10 -12.19 8.93
C VAL A 159 8.88 -12.48 10.19
N SER A 160 8.22 -12.34 11.33
CA SER A 160 8.82 -12.85 12.56
C SER A 160 8.88 -14.38 12.53
N LYS A 161 10.08 -14.95 12.51
CA LYS A 161 10.25 -16.41 12.62
C LYS A 161 10.12 -16.93 14.05
N LYS A 162 10.35 -16.06 15.05
CA LYS A 162 10.47 -16.46 16.46
C LYS A 162 9.30 -15.99 17.33
N HIS A 163 8.46 -15.09 16.83
CA HIS A 163 7.47 -14.38 17.65
C HIS A 163 6.07 -14.51 17.04
N ILE A 164 5.33 -15.49 17.57
CA ILE A 164 3.99 -15.88 17.11
C ILE A 164 2.90 -15.09 17.83
N ASN A 165 3.24 -14.39 18.92
CA ASN A 165 2.28 -13.63 19.71
C ASN A 165 2.29 -12.12 19.44
N LYS A 166 1.14 -11.46 19.66
CA LYS A 166 0.92 -10.02 19.45
C LYS A 166 2.03 -9.17 20.09
N ASP A 167 2.41 -9.50 21.31
CA ASP A 167 3.29 -8.68 22.15
C ASP A 167 4.73 -8.62 21.61
N SER A 168 5.19 -9.68 20.92
CA SER A 168 6.56 -9.74 20.40
C SER A 168 6.66 -9.52 18.88
N TYR A 169 5.54 -9.23 18.21
CA TYR A 169 5.53 -9.02 16.76
C TYR A 169 6.27 -7.74 16.35
N LEU A 170 5.97 -6.60 16.97
CA LEU A 170 6.63 -5.32 16.67
C LEU A 170 8.09 -5.32 17.07
N GLU A 171 8.41 -5.85 18.26
CA GLU A 171 9.78 -6.01 18.75
C GLU A 171 10.61 -6.86 17.76
N SER A 172 10.04 -7.93 17.21
CA SER A 172 10.76 -8.76 16.25
C SER A 172 11.05 -8.07 14.92
N ILE A 173 10.19 -7.15 14.50
CA ILE A 173 10.40 -6.30 13.32
C ILE A 173 11.53 -5.31 13.59
N GLN A 174 11.51 -4.68 14.77
CA GLN A 174 12.57 -3.77 15.23
C GLN A 174 13.92 -4.48 15.28
N ASN A 175 14.00 -5.62 15.99
CA ASN A 175 15.22 -6.41 16.11
C ASN A 175 15.74 -6.84 14.73
N PHE A 176 14.88 -7.31 13.83
CA PHE A 176 15.30 -7.65 12.47
C PHE A 176 15.88 -6.45 11.72
N VAL A 177 15.27 -5.27 11.87
CA VAL A 177 15.77 -4.04 11.23
C VAL A 177 17.06 -3.54 11.87
N GLU A 178 17.25 -3.72 13.19
CA GLU A 178 18.45 -3.30 13.92
C GLU A 178 19.64 -4.24 13.66
N ASP A 179 19.39 -5.55 13.62
CA ASP A 179 20.39 -6.59 13.34
C ASP A 179 20.94 -6.52 11.90
N ASN A 180 20.28 -5.77 11.02
CA ASN A 180 20.62 -5.69 9.61
C ASN A 180 20.84 -4.23 9.18
N ASP A 181 21.89 -3.97 8.41
CA ASP A 181 22.20 -2.62 7.92
C ASP A 181 21.34 -2.23 6.69
N PHE A 182 20.02 -2.36 6.79
CA PHE A 182 19.12 -1.95 5.72
C PHE A 182 19.02 -0.43 5.60
N LEU A 183 19.06 0.07 4.37
CA LEU A 183 18.45 1.37 4.06
C LEU A 183 16.94 1.18 4.03
N LEU A 184 16.24 1.87 4.93
CA LEU A 184 14.80 1.70 5.07
C LEU A 184 14.04 2.37 3.90
N PRO A 185 13.12 1.66 3.22
CA PRO A 185 12.39 2.19 2.07
C PRO A 185 11.34 3.23 2.46
N LYS A 186 10.79 3.96 1.49
CA LYS A 186 9.65 4.86 1.74
C LYS A 186 8.40 4.10 2.15
N ILE A 187 8.12 2.96 1.52
CA ILE A 187 7.01 2.10 1.88
C ILE A 187 7.54 0.81 2.49
N LEU A 188 7.19 0.61 3.75
CA LEU A 188 7.48 -0.60 4.48
C LEU A 188 6.26 -1.52 4.44
N ILE A 189 6.43 -2.71 3.86
CA ILE A 189 5.42 -3.77 3.89
C ILE A 189 5.82 -4.78 4.97
N ILE A 190 4.85 -5.20 5.77
CA ILE A 190 5.07 -6.11 6.90
C ILE A 190 4.04 -7.23 6.79
N SER A 191 4.47 -8.49 6.89
CA SER A 191 3.56 -9.62 6.80
C SER A 191 3.19 -10.14 8.18
N ALA A 192 1.90 -10.07 8.46
CA ALA A 192 1.29 -10.61 9.67
C ALA A 192 0.88 -12.08 9.48
N GLU A 193 1.34 -12.74 8.42
CA GLU A 193 0.94 -14.09 8.06
C GLU A 193 1.13 -15.14 9.17
N PRO A 194 2.23 -15.14 9.95
CA PRO A 194 2.36 -16.02 11.10
C PRO A 194 1.28 -15.76 12.17
N VAL A 195 0.99 -14.50 12.47
CA VAL A 195 -0.02 -14.09 13.47
C VAL A 195 -1.42 -14.50 12.98
N TYR A 196 -1.71 -14.23 11.71
CA TYR A 196 -2.94 -14.63 11.01
C TYR A 196 -3.16 -16.14 11.01
N ARG A 197 -2.13 -16.95 10.70
CA ARG A 197 -2.21 -18.42 10.73
C ARG A 197 -2.58 -18.94 12.11
N ASN A 198 -2.05 -18.30 13.15
CA ASN A 198 -2.33 -18.64 14.54
C ASN A 198 -3.63 -18.04 15.08
N LYS A 199 -4.42 -17.35 14.24
CA LYS A 199 -5.71 -16.74 14.59
C LYS A 199 -5.63 -15.79 15.78
N GLN A 200 -4.51 -15.11 15.92
CA GLN A 200 -4.31 -14.14 16.98
C GLN A 200 -4.73 -12.75 16.52
N ILE A 201 -5.30 -11.98 17.45
CA ILE A 201 -5.61 -10.57 17.21
C ILE A 201 -4.29 -9.81 17.14
N LEU A 202 -4.05 -9.13 16.02
CA LEU A 202 -2.97 -8.18 15.88
C LEU A 202 -3.55 -6.77 15.90
N GLU A 203 -3.07 -5.94 16.81
CA GLU A 203 -3.41 -4.51 16.87
C GLU A 203 -2.18 -3.73 16.40
N PRO A 204 -2.09 -3.38 15.10
CA PRO A 204 -0.95 -2.65 14.59
C PRO A 204 -0.94 -1.23 15.15
N SER A 205 0.23 -0.76 15.57
CA SER A 205 0.42 0.62 15.96
C SER A 205 0.20 1.55 14.77
N GLU A 206 -0.41 2.72 14.98
CA GLU A 206 -0.53 3.71 13.92
C GLU A 206 0.83 4.33 13.54
N LYS A 207 1.80 4.27 14.46
CA LYS A 207 3.16 4.75 14.24
C LYS A 207 4.15 3.67 14.60
N LEU A 208 5.13 3.46 13.73
CA LEU A 208 6.21 2.52 13.93
C LEU A 208 7.53 3.27 13.83
N VAL A 209 8.35 3.19 14.87
CA VAL A 209 9.69 3.76 14.87
C VAL A 209 10.70 2.64 14.60
N LEU A 210 11.50 2.83 13.55
CA LEU A 210 12.55 1.90 13.13
C LEU A 210 13.83 2.70 12.89
N LYS A 211 14.90 2.37 13.63
CA LYS A 211 16.12 3.20 13.68
C LYS A 211 15.73 4.66 13.99
N ASN A 212 16.07 5.59 13.09
CA ASN A 212 15.76 7.02 13.21
C ASN A 212 14.60 7.47 12.32
N LYS A 213 13.81 6.54 11.75
CA LYS A 213 12.64 6.85 10.92
C LYS A 213 11.34 6.51 11.65
N THR A 214 10.36 7.39 11.51
CA THR A 214 8.97 7.15 11.97
C THR A 214 8.11 6.90 10.75
N TYR A 215 7.44 5.75 10.74
CA TYR A 215 6.46 5.38 9.73
C TYR A 215 5.05 5.49 10.30
N GLU A 216 4.10 5.91 9.49
CA GLU A 216 2.67 5.90 9.78
C GLU A 216 1.96 4.76 9.05
N LEU A 217 0.99 4.13 9.71
CA LEU A 217 0.18 3.09 9.10
C LEU A 217 -0.73 3.69 8.02
N ARG A 218 -0.57 3.20 6.78
CA ARG A 218 -1.29 3.65 5.60
C ARG A 218 -2.39 2.71 5.15
N ALA A 219 -2.13 1.41 5.22
CA ALA A 219 -3.11 0.40 4.83
C ALA A 219 -2.88 -0.93 5.54
N ILE A 220 -3.96 -1.70 5.61
CA ILE A 220 -4.00 -3.06 6.11
C ILE A 220 -4.73 -3.92 5.09
N ILE A 221 -4.07 -4.95 4.58
CA ILE A 221 -4.77 -6.01 3.86
C ILE A 221 -5.25 -7.03 4.88
N LEU A 222 -6.57 -7.27 4.87
CA LEU A 222 -7.23 -8.27 5.67
C LEU A 222 -7.59 -9.47 4.80
N ARG A 223 -7.43 -10.69 5.34
CA ARG A 223 -7.77 -11.94 4.65
C ARG A 223 -8.90 -12.66 5.39
N LYS A 224 -10.12 -12.62 4.86
CA LYS A 224 -11.23 -13.43 5.41
C LYS A 224 -10.95 -14.90 5.18
N ARG A 225 -11.01 -15.69 6.26
CA ARG A 225 -10.89 -17.15 6.22
C ARG A 225 -12.13 -17.76 5.55
N LYS A 226 -11.93 -18.70 4.62
CA LYS A 226 -13.00 -19.53 4.04
C LYS A 226 -12.60 -21.00 4.10
N LYS A 227 -13.58 -21.92 4.21
CA LYS A 227 -13.36 -23.37 4.37
C LYS A 227 -12.41 -24.01 3.33
N ASN A 228 -12.32 -23.45 2.12
CA ASN A 228 -11.59 -24.05 1.00
C ASN A 228 -10.24 -23.37 0.70
N ASN A 229 -9.63 -22.67 1.68
CA ASN A 229 -8.42 -21.84 1.49
C ASN A 229 -8.53 -20.71 0.43
N LYS A 230 -9.70 -20.55 -0.22
CA LYS A 230 -10.08 -19.44 -1.10
C LYS A 230 -10.44 -18.20 -0.27
N GLY A 231 -9.51 -17.74 0.56
CA GLY A 231 -9.70 -16.56 1.39
C GLY A 231 -10.05 -15.33 0.54
N HIS A 232 -10.76 -14.37 1.13
CA HIS A 232 -11.12 -13.12 0.47
C HIS A 232 -10.26 -11.98 0.98
N PHE A 233 -9.59 -11.25 0.10
CA PHE A 233 -8.73 -10.14 0.47
C PHE A 233 -9.47 -8.81 0.29
N TYR A 234 -9.26 -7.89 1.23
CA TYR A 234 -9.81 -6.55 1.18
C TYR A 234 -8.93 -5.61 2.01
N THR A 235 -9.04 -4.31 1.77
CA THR A 235 -8.11 -3.32 2.35
C THR A 235 -8.84 -2.36 3.27
N MET A 236 -8.28 -2.12 4.45
CA MET A 236 -8.52 -0.89 5.20
C MET A 236 -7.42 0.09 4.81
N GLY A 237 -7.75 1.22 4.18
CA GLY A 237 -6.75 2.15 3.62
C GLY A 237 -7.06 3.60 3.96
N LYS A 238 -6.01 4.40 4.18
CA LYS A 238 -6.10 5.83 4.48
C LYS A 238 -6.11 6.63 3.15
N ARG A 239 -7.04 7.58 3.00
CA ARG A 239 -7.08 8.59 1.93
C ARG A 239 -7.34 9.95 2.57
N ASN A 240 -6.47 10.94 2.35
CA ASN A 240 -6.61 12.30 2.90
C ASN A 240 -6.99 12.30 4.39
N ASN A 241 -6.24 11.53 5.20
CA ASN A 241 -6.46 11.32 6.64
C ASN A 241 -7.74 10.60 7.09
N SER A 242 -8.58 10.14 6.17
CA SER A 242 -9.77 9.34 6.49
C SER A 242 -9.55 7.87 6.14
N TRP A 243 -10.09 6.95 6.94
CA TRP A 243 -10.01 5.52 6.70
C TRP A 243 -11.20 5.02 5.90
N PHE A 244 -10.94 4.08 5.00
CA PHE A 244 -11.94 3.46 4.15
C PHE A 244 -11.71 1.95 4.09
N GLU A 245 -12.80 1.18 4.10
CA GLU A 245 -12.80 -0.22 3.70
C GLU A 245 -13.01 -0.29 2.18
N PHE A 246 -12.02 -0.83 1.49
CA PHE A 246 -12.04 -1.18 0.08
C PHE A 246 -12.23 -2.68 -0.05
N ASN A 247 -13.48 -3.11 -0.19
CA ASN A 247 -13.87 -4.50 -0.34
C ASN A 247 -14.42 -4.72 -1.75
N ASP A 248 -13.48 -4.82 -2.70
CA ASP A 248 -13.74 -4.83 -4.13
C ASP A 248 -14.53 -3.58 -4.57
N GLU A 249 -15.72 -3.74 -5.15
CA GLU A 249 -16.59 -2.62 -5.51
C GLU A 249 -17.28 -1.96 -4.32
N LYS A 250 -17.27 -2.59 -3.14
CA LYS A 250 -17.93 -2.08 -1.94
C LYS A 250 -16.99 -1.19 -1.16
N LEU A 251 -17.41 0.05 -0.99
CA LEU A 251 -16.67 1.07 -0.26
C LEU A 251 -17.43 1.43 1.01
N ARG A 252 -16.70 1.59 2.13
CA ARG A 252 -17.27 2.07 3.39
C ARG A 252 -16.31 3.03 4.07
N SER A 253 -16.77 4.24 4.41
CA SER A 253 -16.00 5.14 5.27
C SER A 253 -15.98 4.61 6.70
N LEU A 254 -14.82 4.68 7.36
CA LEU A 254 -14.62 4.20 8.72
C LEU A 254 -14.43 5.40 9.65
N HIS A 255 -15.33 5.54 10.61
CA HIS A 255 -15.31 6.63 11.58
C HIS A 255 -14.58 6.29 12.88
N ASP A 256 -14.46 4.99 13.19
CA ASP A 256 -13.71 4.47 14.33
C ASP A 256 -12.55 3.59 13.86
N LYS A 257 -11.67 3.23 14.80
CA LYS A 257 -10.50 2.39 14.57
C LYS A 257 -10.66 0.97 15.08
N ASN A 258 -11.91 0.50 15.30
CA ASN A 258 -12.16 -0.85 15.81
C ASN A 258 -11.64 -1.92 14.84
N PHE A 259 -11.49 -1.60 13.55
CA PHE A 259 -10.90 -2.48 12.55
C PHE A 259 -9.42 -2.84 12.82
N LEU A 260 -8.71 -2.07 13.66
CA LEU A 260 -7.34 -2.38 14.07
C LEU A 260 -7.28 -3.61 14.97
N GLN A 261 -8.35 -3.94 15.69
CA GLN A 261 -8.39 -5.08 16.61
C GLN A 261 -9.01 -6.30 15.93
N THR A 262 -8.24 -6.92 15.03
CA THR A 262 -8.71 -8.08 14.26
C THR A 262 -7.67 -9.18 14.16
N ASP A 263 -8.14 -10.41 14.06
CA ASP A 263 -7.32 -11.58 13.76
C ASP A 263 -7.15 -11.81 12.25
N LEU A 264 -7.70 -10.94 11.41
CA LEU A 264 -7.67 -11.07 9.94
C LEU A 264 -6.50 -10.35 9.28
N THR A 265 -5.67 -9.63 10.04
CA THR A 265 -4.54 -8.85 9.56
C THR A 265 -3.55 -9.72 8.80
N TYR A 266 -3.29 -9.40 7.54
CA TYR A 266 -2.45 -10.21 6.65
C TYR A 266 -1.20 -9.48 6.19
N LEU A 267 -1.35 -8.28 5.60
CA LEU A 267 -0.23 -7.38 5.27
C LEU A 267 -0.50 -5.99 5.85
N LEU A 268 0.56 -5.33 6.29
CA LEU A 268 0.55 -3.97 6.81
C LEU A 268 1.43 -3.10 5.91
N PHE A 269 0.96 -1.89 5.61
CA PHE A 269 1.67 -0.91 4.79
C PHE A 269 1.92 0.33 5.65
N TYR A 270 3.19 0.64 5.84
CA TYR A 270 3.69 1.75 6.63
C TYR A 270 4.47 2.71 5.73
N GLU A 271 4.36 4.02 5.97
CA GLU A 271 5.07 5.08 5.25
C GLU A 271 5.48 6.22 6.18
#